data_AF-A0A9E1W5G7-F1
#
_entry.id   AF-A0A9E1W5G7-F1
#
_cell.length_a   1.000
_cell.length_b   1.000
_cell.length_c   1.000
_cell.angle_alpha   90.00
_cell.angle_beta   90.00
_cell.angle_gamma   90.00
#
_symmetry.space_group_name_H-M   'P 1'
#
loop_
_entity.id
_entity.type
_entity.pdbx_description
1 polymer ?
#
loop_
_entity_poly.entity_id
_entity_poly.type
_entity_poly.pdbx_seq_one_letter_code
_entity_poly.pdbx_strand_id
1 'polypeptide(L)'
;MLLAQIQVIAAEGPNGKFIPSDAKEMYWAIAAFAVIFFFFVKKGVPLIKAALDKGQAAAVADATAAEAAIAESRAKIADATAELGDADAQLAQIMADSQEAAQQLRVDSANRTQQLVNDMWAKAQADVESMKTQASADIQAEVASQAMGAAEQVVRASLDDAGQSALVDNYIARLGASS
;
A
#
# COMPACT_ATOMS: atom_id res chain seq x y z
N MET A 1 -19.18 99.17 49.05
CA MET A 1 -20.53 98.57 48.85
C MET A 1 -20.75 98.08 47.41
N LEU A 2 -19.72 97.52 46.75
CA LEU A 2 -19.82 97.03 45.36
C LEU A 2 -20.18 95.54 45.26
N LEU A 3 -20.18 94.83 46.39
CA LEU A 3 -20.47 93.38 46.47
C LEU A 3 -21.99 93.06 46.50
N ALA A 4 -22.84 94.06 46.75
CA ALA A 4 -24.29 93.86 46.90
C ALA A 4 -25.05 93.86 45.56
N GLN A 5 -24.48 94.41 44.48
CA GLN A 5 -25.17 94.47 43.18
C GLN A 5 -24.95 93.26 42.28
N ILE A 6 -23.98 92.39 42.60
CA ILE A 6 -23.80 91.11 41.89
C ILE A 6 -24.89 90.10 42.30
N GLN A 7 -25.47 90.25 43.50
CA GLN A 7 -26.53 89.36 44.00
C GLN A 7 -27.92 89.65 43.39
N VAL A 8 -28.16 90.83 42.82
CA VAL A 8 -29.48 91.23 42.30
C VAL A 8 -29.73 90.72 40.86
N ILE A 9 -28.68 90.40 40.10
CA ILE A 9 -28.82 89.73 38.79
C ILE A 9 -29.08 88.22 38.96
N ALA A 10 -28.88 87.68 40.18
CA ALA A 10 -29.10 86.29 40.54
C ALA A 10 -30.26 86.11 41.54
N ALA A 11 -31.24 87.02 41.53
CA ALA A 11 -32.49 86.83 42.25
C ALA A 11 -33.44 85.97 41.41
N GLU A 12 -33.19 84.66 41.40
CA GLU A 12 -34.13 83.67 40.86
C GLU A 12 -35.31 83.56 41.85
N GLY A 13 -36.53 83.82 41.35
CA GLY A 13 -37.77 83.58 42.10
C GLY A 13 -37.93 82.10 42.45
N PRO A 14 -39.03 81.67 43.11
CA PRO A 14 -39.22 80.29 43.51
C PRO A 14 -39.26 79.36 42.29
N ASN A 15 -38.09 78.85 41.91
CA ASN A 15 -37.92 77.86 40.86
C ASN A 15 -38.40 76.53 41.42
N GLY A 16 -39.55 76.07 40.95
CA GLY A 16 -40.08 74.76 41.31
C GLY A 16 -39.02 73.71 41.02
N LYS A 17 -38.80 72.80 41.98
CA LYS A 17 -37.73 71.78 41.99
C LYS A 17 -37.58 70.98 40.68
N PHE A 18 -38.64 70.93 39.86
CA PHE A 18 -38.66 70.25 38.57
C PHE A 18 -39.31 71.04 37.42
N ILE A 19 -40.05 72.13 37.71
CA ILE A 19 -40.80 72.89 36.69
C ILE A 19 -40.71 74.39 37.02
N PRO A 20 -40.28 75.25 36.07
CA PRO A 20 -40.28 76.70 36.25
C PRO A 20 -41.70 77.24 36.47
N SER A 21 -41.86 78.12 37.46
CA SER A 21 -43.14 78.76 37.79
C SER A 21 -43.52 79.86 36.79
N ASP A 22 -42.53 80.39 36.05
CA ASP A 22 -42.70 81.46 35.06
C ASP A 22 -42.84 80.93 33.63
N ALA A 23 -43.87 81.39 32.92
CA ALA A 23 -44.17 80.96 31.55
C ALA A 23 -43.02 81.23 30.56
N LYS A 24 -42.23 82.29 30.78
CA LYS A 24 -41.08 82.64 29.91
C LYS A 24 -39.91 81.66 30.05
N GLU A 25 -39.63 81.20 31.25
CA GLU A 25 -38.57 80.20 31.50
C GLU A 25 -38.95 78.84 30.92
N MET A 26 -40.23 78.48 30.97
CA MET A 26 -40.76 77.29 30.30
C MET A 26 -40.51 77.33 28.78
N TYR A 27 -40.75 78.47 28.11
CA TYR A 27 -40.49 78.59 26.66
C TYR A 27 -39.01 78.40 26.31
N TRP A 28 -38.09 79.02 27.05
CA TRP A 28 -36.66 78.86 26.81
C TRP A 28 -36.14 77.47 27.19
N ALA A 29 -36.68 76.85 28.26
CA ALA A 29 -36.36 75.47 28.63
C ALA A 29 -36.81 74.48 27.56
N ILE A 30 -38.03 74.63 27.02
CA ILE A 30 -38.53 73.81 25.90
C ILE A 30 -37.69 74.04 24.64
N ALA A 31 -37.31 75.28 24.34
CA ALA A 31 -36.46 75.58 23.19
C ALA A 31 -35.06 74.93 23.33
N ALA A 32 -34.43 75.02 24.50
CA ALA A 32 -33.15 74.38 24.78
C ALA A 32 -33.26 72.84 24.72
N PHE A 33 -34.32 72.27 25.29
CA PHE A 33 -34.61 70.83 25.19
C PHE A 33 -34.81 70.40 23.74
N ALA A 34 -35.58 71.16 22.95
CA ALA A 34 -35.84 70.85 21.54
C ALA A 34 -34.57 70.89 20.69
N VAL A 35 -33.65 71.82 20.95
CA VAL A 35 -32.34 71.88 20.27
C VAL A 35 -31.52 70.64 20.60
N ILE A 36 -31.37 70.28 21.88
CA ILE A 36 -30.62 69.08 22.29
C ILE A 36 -31.30 67.81 21.74
N PHE A 37 -32.62 67.72 21.83
CA PHE A 37 -33.42 66.61 21.30
C PHE A 37 -33.23 66.45 19.79
N PHE A 38 -33.23 67.54 19.03
CA PHE A 38 -32.97 67.53 17.60
C PHE A 38 -31.58 66.94 17.27
N PHE A 39 -30.53 67.37 17.98
CA PHE A 39 -29.19 66.81 17.79
C PHE A 39 -29.12 65.33 18.23
N PHE A 40 -29.79 64.95 19.31
CA PHE A 40 -29.84 63.57 19.78
C PHE A 40 -30.55 62.65 18.76
N VAL A 41 -31.69 63.05 18.21
CA VAL A 41 -32.40 62.28 17.18
C VAL A 41 -31.56 62.23 15.89
N LYS A 42 -30.92 63.33 15.50
CA LYS A 42 -30.15 63.40 14.26
C LYS A 42 -28.82 62.63 14.32
N LYS A 43 -28.17 62.52 15.48
CA LYS A 43 -26.82 61.93 15.63
C LYS A 43 -26.75 60.75 16.59
N GLY A 44 -27.48 60.78 17.70
CA GLY A 44 -27.51 59.70 18.69
C GLY A 44 -28.24 58.45 18.19
N VAL A 45 -29.45 58.61 17.64
CA VAL A 45 -30.23 57.49 17.09
C VAL A 45 -29.49 56.71 15.99
N PRO A 46 -28.89 57.35 14.95
CA PRO A 46 -28.17 56.59 13.93
C PRO A 46 -26.92 55.88 14.48
N LEU A 47 -26.24 56.45 15.49
CA LEU A 47 -25.09 55.80 16.12
C LEU A 47 -25.49 54.51 16.86
N ILE A 48 -26.60 54.56 17.63
CA ILE A 48 -27.12 53.40 18.36
C ILE A 48 -27.58 52.32 17.37
N LYS A 49 -28.31 52.70 16.32
CA LYS A 49 -28.73 51.76 15.26
C LYS A 49 -27.52 51.09 14.60
N ALA A 50 -26.51 51.86 14.22
CA ALA A 50 -25.30 51.29 13.61
C ALA A 50 -24.56 50.32 14.54
N ALA A 51 -24.52 50.59 15.85
CA ALA A 51 -23.92 49.69 16.83
C ALA A 51 -24.72 48.37 16.97
N LEU A 52 -26.06 48.46 17.01
CA LEU A 52 -26.94 47.29 17.06
C LEU A 52 -26.85 46.46 15.79
N ASP A 53 -26.91 47.09 14.62
CA ASP A 53 -26.80 46.42 13.31
C ASP A 53 -25.45 45.71 13.17
N LYS A 54 -24.36 46.35 13.61
CA LYS A 54 -23.02 45.74 13.63
C LYS A 54 -22.96 44.53 14.57
N GLY A 55 -23.58 44.63 15.74
CA GLY A 55 -23.65 43.51 16.70
C GLY A 55 -24.45 42.33 16.15
N GLN A 56 -25.61 42.60 15.55
CA GLN A 56 -26.44 41.58 14.90
C GLN A 56 -25.72 40.94 13.71
N ALA A 57 -25.10 41.73 12.84
CA ALA A 57 -24.34 41.22 11.70
C ALA A 57 -23.17 40.35 12.14
N ALA A 58 -22.46 40.73 13.20
CA ALA A 58 -21.37 39.92 13.76
C ALA A 58 -21.89 38.59 14.34
N ALA A 59 -23.00 38.62 15.07
CA ALA A 59 -23.60 37.41 15.63
C ALA A 59 -24.09 36.44 14.53
N VAL A 60 -24.70 36.96 13.47
CA VAL A 60 -25.12 36.15 12.31
C VAL A 60 -23.90 35.58 11.60
N ALA A 61 -22.86 36.39 11.37
CA ALA A 61 -21.64 35.93 10.72
C ALA A 61 -20.94 34.82 11.53
N ASP A 62 -20.86 34.96 12.85
CA ASP A 62 -20.28 33.95 13.73
C ASP A 62 -21.10 32.66 13.73
N ALA A 63 -22.43 32.76 13.80
CA ALA A 63 -23.32 31.60 13.71
C ALA A 63 -23.17 30.87 12.36
N THR A 64 -23.14 31.60 11.24
CA THR A 64 -22.93 31.01 9.91
C THR A 64 -21.54 30.37 9.79
N ALA A 65 -20.50 30.99 10.33
CA ALA A 65 -19.16 30.42 10.34
C ALA A 65 -19.08 29.13 11.18
N ALA A 66 -19.75 29.10 12.33
CA ALA A 66 -19.84 27.91 13.18
C ALA A 66 -20.60 26.78 12.48
N GLU A 67 -21.74 27.08 11.84
CA GLU A 67 -22.49 26.11 11.05
C GLU A 67 -21.66 25.55 9.89
N ALA A 68 -20.95 26.41 9.17
CA ALA A 68 -20.05 25.99 8.09
C ALA A 68 -18.91 25.09 8.60
N ALA A 69 -18.29 25.43 9.73
CA ALA A 69 -17.24 24.62 10.34
C ALA A 69 -17.77 23.24 10.81
N ILE A 70 -18.99 23.19 11.36
CA ILE A 70 -19.64 21.93 11.73
C ILE A 70 -19.94 21.09 10.49
N ALA A 71 -20.45 21.71 9.42
CA ALA A 71 -20.74 21.02 8.16
C ALA A 71 -19.46 20.45 7.52
N GLU A 72 -18.38 21.24 7.48
CA GLU A 72 -17.08 20.81 6.98
C GLU A 72 -16.50 19.66 7.82
N SER A 73 -16.58 19.75 9.14
CA SER A 73 -16.13 18.67 10.04
C SER A 73 -16.91 17.38 9.81
N ARG A 74 -18.24 17.46 9.67
CA ARG A 74 -19.07 16.28 9.34
C ARG A 74 -18.73 15.69 7.98
N ALA A 75 -18.48 16.52 6.97
CA ALA A 75 -18.03 16.06 5.65
C ALA A 75 -16.70 15.31 5.74
N LYS A 76 -15.70 15.87 6.44
CA LYS A 76 -14.40 15.21 6.66
C LYS A 76 -14.52 13.87 7.39
N ILE A 77 -15.38 13.78 8.40
CA ILE A 77 -15.64 12.52 9.12
C ILE A 77 -16.30 11.50 8.19
N ALA A 78 -17.27 11.92 7.37
CA ALA A 78 -17.93 11.04 6.42
C ALA A 78 -16.94 10.51 5.35
N ASP A 79 -16.12 11.40 4.79
CA ASP A 79 -15.09 11.04 3.80
C ASP A 79 -14.06 10.09 4.40
N ALA A 80 -13.55 10.38 5.60
CA ALA A 80 -12.60 9.50 6.29
C ALA A 80 -13.21 8.13 6.64
N THR A 81 -14.49 8.08 7.02
CA THR A 81 -15.18 6.82 7.29
C THR A 81 -15.38 6.01 6.01
N ALA A 82 -15.68 6.68 4.88
CA ALA A 82 -15.78 6.03 3.57
C ALA A 82 -14.41 5.48 3.11
N GLU A 83 -13.34 6.25 3.29
CA GLU A 83 -11.97 5.82 2.96
C GLU A 83 -11.54 4.61 3.81
N LEU A 84 -11.88 4.60 5.10
CA LEU A 84 -11.64 3.43 5.96
C LEU A 84 -12.42 2.20 5.49
N GLY A 85 -13.69 2.36 5.13
CA GLY A 85 -14.51 1.27 4.60
C GLY A 85 -13.98 0.71 3.27
N ASP A 86 -13.49 1.59 2.39
CA ASP A 86 -12.85 1.18 1.14
C ASP A 86 -11.51 0.48 1.40
N ALA A 87 -10.71 0.96 2.35
CA ALA A 87 -9.47 0.30 2.75
C ALA A 87 -9.72 -1.11 3.32
N ASP A 88 -10.73 -1.30 4.16
CA ASP A 88 -11.10 -2.62 4.69
C ASP A 88 -11.57 -3.57 3.57
N ALA A 89 -12.33 -3.06 2.59
CA ALA A 89 -12.75 -3.83 1.43
C ALA A 89 -11.55 -4.25 0.55
N GLN A 90 -10.62 -3.32 0.31
CA GLN A 90 -9.38 -3.60 -0.43
C GLN A 90 -8.51 -4.62 0.31
N LEU A 91 -8.36 -4.52 1.63
CA LEU A 91 -7.63 -5.50 2.44
C LEU A 91 -8.28 -6.88 2.37
N ALA A 92 -9.61 -6.95 2.47
CA ALA A 92 -10.34 -8.21 2.34
C ALA A 92 -10.13 -8.85 0.96
N GLN A 93 -10.12 -8.05 -0.11
CA GLN A 93 -9.82 -8.51 -1.47
C GLN A 93 -8.38 -9.03 -1.59
N ILE A 94 -7.39 -8.27 -1.11
CA ILE A 94 -5.97 -8.69 -1.13
C ILE A 94 -5.77 -10.00 -0.37
N MET A 95 -6.44 -10.17 0.77
CA MET A 95 -6.37 -11.40 1.57
C MET A 95 -7.05 -12.59 0.89
N ALA A 96 -8.14 -12.37 0.15
CA ALA A 96 -8.78 -13.40 -0.65
C ALA A 96 -7.87 -13.82 -1.82
N ASP A 97 -7.35 -12.86 -2.58
CA ASP A 97 -6.46 -13.09 -3.72
C ASP A 97 -5.17 -13.81 -3.27
N SER A 98 -4.61 -13.43 -2.12
CA SER A 98 -3.42 -14.08 -1.55
C SER A 98 -3.68 -15.53 -1.15
N GLN A 99 -4.85 -15.84 -0.60
CA GLN A 99 -5.23 -17.22 -0.25
C GLN A 99 -5.44 -18.06 -1.51
N GLU A 100 -6.09 -17.50 -2.53
CA GLU A 100 -6.27 -18.18 -3.81
C GLU A 100 -4.92 -18.44 -4.48
N ALA A 101 -4.05 -17.43 -4.57
CA ALA A 101 -2.71 -17.57 -5.14
C ALA A 101 -1.87 -18.60 -4.37
N ALA A 102 -1.92 -18.61 -3.04
CA ALA A 102 -1.23 -19.59 -2.22
C ALA A 102 -1.74 -21.01 -2.48
N GLN A 103 -3.06 -21.19 -2.61
CA GLN A 103 -3.65 -22.49 -2.91
C GLN A 103 -3.28 -22.97 -4.32
N GLN A 104 -3.34 -22.08 -5.31
CA GLN A 104 -2.91 -22.39 -6.69
C GLN A 104 -1.43 -22.76 -6.73
N LEU A 105 -0.56 -22.00 -6.04
CA LEU A 105 0.87 -22.29 -5.96
C LEU A 105 1.15 -23.64 -5.30
N ARG A 106 0.41 -24.03 -4.26
CA ARG A 106 0.53 -25.35 -3.63
C ARG A 106 0.18 -26.47 -4.60
N VAL A 107 -0.91 -26.33 -5.35
CA VAL A 107 -1.34 -27.31 -6.36
C VAL A 107 -0.32 -27.40 -7.49
N ASP A 108 0.11 -26.27 -8.03
CA ASP A 108 1.10 -26.23 -9.11
C ASP A 108 2.45 -26.81 -8.68
N SER A 109 2.93 -26.44 -7.49
CA SER A 109 4.17 -26.99 -6.93
C SER A 109 4.09 -28.50 -6.72
N ALA A 110 2.94 -29.02 -6.24
CA ALA A 110 2.72 -30.46 -6.09
C ALA A 110 2.73 -31.18 -7.45
N ASN A 111 2.02 -30.64 -8.44
CA ASN A 111 1.98 -31.19 -9.80
C ASN A 111 3.37 -31.18 -10.46
N ARG A 112 4.10 -30.07 -10.36
CA ARG A 112 5.45 -29.93 -10.88
C ARG A 112 6.43 -30.88 -10.20
N THR A 113 6.32 -31.05 -8.88
CA THR A 113 7.13 -32.02 -8.14
C THR A 113 6.83 -33.43 -8.61
N GLN A 114 5.57 -33.79 -8.79
CA GLN A 114 5.18 -35.12 -9.28
C GLN A 114 5.72 -35.38 -10.69
N GLN A 115 5.67 -34.39 -11.58
CA GLN A 115 6.25 -34.48 -12.92
C GLN A 115 7.77 -34.70 -12.85
N LEU A 116 8.49 -33.90 -12.06
CA LEU A 116 9.93 -34.04 -11.87
C LEU A 116 10.32 -35.41 -11.32
N VAL A 117 9.55 -35.93 -10.36
CA VAL A 117 9.77 -37.27 -9.80
C VAL A 117 9.56 -38.35 -10.86
N ASN A 118 8.49 -38.25 -11.66
CA ASN A 118 8.22 -39.21 -12.73
C ASN A 118 9.32 -39.19 -13.80
N ASP A 119 9.77 -38.01 -14.21
CA ASP A 119 10.86 -37.84 -15.18
C ASP A 119 12.18 -38.40 -14.64
N MET A 120 12.47 -38.15 -13.35
CA MET A 120 13.65 -38.71 -12.68
C MET A 120 13.60 -40.24 -12.64
N TRP A 121 12.44 -40.84 -12.35
CA TRP A 121 12.26 -42.30 -12.37
C TRP A 121 12.42 -42.89 -13.77
N ALA A 122 11.83 -42.25 -14.79
CA ALA A 122 11.96 -42.68 -16.17
C ALA A 122 13.44 -42.64 -16.62
N LYS A 123 14.17 -41.58 -16.26
CA LYS A 123 15.59 -41.46 -16.53
C LYS A 123 16.42 -42.52 -15.80
N ALA A 124 16.17 -42.72 -14.50
CA ALA A 124 16.87 -43.72 -13.72
C ALA A 124 16.65 -45.14 -14.29
N GLN A 125 15.45 -45.45 -14.76
CA GLN A 125 15.16 -46.73 -15.39
C GLN A 125 15.89 -46.91 -16.73
N ALA A 126 15.97 -45.86 -17.55
CA ALA A 126 16.77 -45.87 -18.78
C ALA A 126 18.27 -46.04 -18.49
N ASP A 127 18.79 -45.35 -17.48
CA ASP A 127 20.19 -45.47 -17.05
C ASP A 127 20.50 -46.89 -16.55
N VAL A 128 19.60 -47.50 -15.77
CA VAL A 128 19.74 -48.89 -15.31
C VAL A 128 19.78 -49.88 -16.47
N GLU A 129 18.91 -49.73 -17.47
CA GLU A 129 18.90 -50.61 -18.64
C GLU A 129 20.19 -50.46 -19.48
N SER A 130 20.67 -49.22 -19.64
CA SER A 130 21.94 -48.94 -20.31
C SER A 130 23.11 -49.57 -19.54
N MET A 131 23.16 -49.42 -18.22
CA MET A 131 24.20 -50.02 -17.37
C MET A 131 24.19 -51.55 -17.44
N LYS A 132 23.00 -52.18 -17.45
CA LYS A 132 22.85 -53.63 -17.58
C LYS A 132 23.38 -54.13 -18.93
N THR A 133 23.08 -53.39 -20.00
CA THR A 133 23.55 -53.71 -21.35
C THR A 133 25.07 -53.60 -21.42
N GLN A 134 25.64 -52.53 -20.88
CA GLN A 134 27.09 -52.33 -20.82
C GLN A 134 27.78 -53.43 -19.99
N ALA A 135 27.28 -53.72 -18.78
CA ALA A 135 27.85 -54.75 -17.92
C ALA A 135 27.80 -56.14 -18.57
N SER A 136 26.73 -56.44 -19.33
CA SER A 136 26.62 -57.70 -20.07
C SER A 136 27.62 -57.78 -21.22
N ALA A 137 27.92 -56.66 -21.89
CA ALA A 137 28.94 -56.58 -22.93
C ALA A 137 30.35 -56.71 -22.34
N ASP A 138 30.62 -56.06 -21.20
CA ASP A 138 31.90 -56.13 -20.50
C ASP A 138 32.20 -57.57 -20.04
N ILE A 139 31.23 -58.27 -19.45
CA ILE A 139 31.36 -59.69 -19.07
C ILE A 139 31.67 -60.56 -20.30
N GLN A 140 30.96 -60.35 -21.42
CA GLN A 140 31.19 -61.11 -22.65
C GLN A 140 32.60 -60.87 -23.21
N ALA A 141 33.07 -59.63 -23.19
CA ALA A 141 34.41 -59.28 -23.63
C ALA A 141 35.49 -59.92 -22.75
N GLU A 142 35.29 -59.93 -21.43
CA GLU A 142 36.23 -60.55 -20.49
C GLU A 142 36.27 -62.08 -20.64
N VAL A 143 35.11 -62.73 -20.80
CA VAL A 143 35.04 -64.17 -21.09
C VAL A 143 35.70 -64.51 -22.43
N ALA A 144 35.47 -63.70 -23.48
CA ALA A 144 36.12 -63.90 -24.77
C ALA A 144 37.66 -63.77 -24.68
N SER A 145 38.15 -62.78 -23.93
CA SER A 145 39.57 -62.59 -23.65
C SER A 145 40.17 -63.78 -22.89
N GLN A 146 39.50 -64.26 -21.84
CA GLN A 146 39.94 -65.44 -21.08
C GLN A 146 39.96 -66.71 -21.95
N ALA A 147 38.95 -66.90 -22.80
CA ALA A 147 38.86 -68.03 -23.72
C ALA A 147 39.97 -67.99 -24.78
N MET A 148 40.29 -66.81 -25.33
CA MET A 148 41.43 -66.63 -26.25
C MET A 148 42.75 -66.98 -25.58
N GLY A 149 42.99 -66.50 -24.35
CA GLY A 149 44.21 -66.85 -23.59
C GLY A 149 44.33 -68.36 -23.33
N ALA A 150 43.23 -69.03 -22.99
CA ALA A 150 43.22 -70.49 -22.84
C ALA A 150 43.47 -71.22 -24.18
N ALA A 151 42.90 -70.74 -25.28
CA ALA A 151 43.10 -71.30 -26.61
C ALA A 151 44.57 -71.15 -27.07
N GLU A 152 45.19 -69.98 -26.85
CA GLU A 152 46.62 -69.76 -27.11
C GLU A 152 47.49 -70.75 -26.34
N GLN A 153 47.16 -71.03 -25.08
CA GLN A 153 47.91 -71.99 -24.26
C GLN A 153 47.78 -73.42 -24.78
N VAL A 154 46.58 -73.85 -25.22
CA VAL A 154 46.36 -75.19 -25.81
C VAL A 154 47.09 -75.33 -27.15
N VAL A 155 47.05 -74.30 -28.00
CA VAL A 155 47.76 -74.30 -29.29
C VAL A 155 49.27 -74.33 -29.07
N ARG A 156 49.80 -73.52 -28.13
CA ARG A 156 51.22 -73.53 -27.77
C ARG A 156 51.66 -74.89 -27.22
N ALA A 157 50.88 -75.52 -26.35
CA ALA A 157 51.19 -76.86 -25.82
C ALA A 157 51.17 -77.94 -26.92
N SER A 158 50.23 -77.85 -27.87
CA SER A 158 50.13 -78.80 -28.99
C SER A 158 51.25 -78.64 -30.03
N LEU A 159 51.81 -77.44 -30.16
CA LEU A 159 52.94 -77.14 -31.05
C LEU A 159 54.30 -77.63 -30.52
N ASP A 160 54.46 -77.78 -29.20
CA ASP A 160 55.75 -78.12 -28.56
C ASP A 160 56.05 -79.63 -28.60
N ASP A 161 55.09 -80.51 -28.26
CA ASP A 161 55.36 -81.95 -28.11
C ASP A 161 55.12 -82.82 -29.37
N ALA A 162 54.22 -82.42 -30.28
CA ALA A 162 53.85 -83.24 -31.46
C ALA A 162 53.74 -82.44 -32.78
N GLY A 163 53.60 -81.12 -32.72
CA GLY A 163 53.33 -80.27 -33.88
C GLY A 163 54.54 -80.01 -34.79
N GLN A 164 55.75 -79.89 -34.24
CA GLN A 164 56.92 -79.50 -35.03
C GLN A 164 57.23 -80.47 -36.18
N SER A 165 57.21 -81.79 -35.94
CA SER A 165 57.46 -82.77 -37.02
C SER A 165 56.32 -82.81 -38.05
N ALA A 166 55.06 -82.78 -37.61
CA ALA A 166 53.91 -82.85 -38.50
C ALA A 166 53.75 -81.61 -39.40
N LEU A 167 54.09 -80.40 -38.91
CA LEU A 167 54.06 -79.16 -39.68
C LEU A 167 55.18 -79.11 -40.73
N VAL A 168 56.37 -79.61 -40.39
CA VAL A 168 57.51 -79.73 -41.33
C VAL A 168 57.19 -80.73 -42.43
N ASP A 169 56.66 -81.91 -42.09
CA ASP A 169 56.30 -82.94 -43.07
C ASP A 169 55.18 -82.47 -44.02
N ASN A 170 54.18 -81.74 -43.53
CA ASN A 170 53.10 -81.21 -44.37
C ASN A 170 53.58 -80.08 -45.29
N TYR A 171 54.50 -79.22 -44.83
CA TYR A 171 55.11 -78.18 -45.66
C TYR A 171 56.01 -78.78 -46.74
N ILE A 172 56.79 -79.81 -46.42
CA ILE A 172 57.59 -80.57 -47.40
C ILE A 172 56.69 -81.26 -48.43
N ALA A 173 55.58 -81.88 -48.00
CA ALA A 173 54.62 -82.50 -48.92
C ALA A 173 53.97 -81.48 -49.86
N ARG A 174 53.69 -80.25 -49.40
CA ARG A 174 53.07 -79.20 -50.22
C ARG A 174 54.05 -78.55 -51.21
N LEU A 175 55.33 -78.43 -50.85
CA LEU A 175 56.39 -78.00 -51.78
C LEU A 175 56.71 -79.08 -52.82
N GLY A 176 56.72 -80.36 -52.43
CA GLY A 176 56.92 -81.48 -53.36
C GLY A 176 55.75 -81.72 -54.33
N ALA A 177 54.56 -81.22 -54.03
CA ALA A 177 53.39 -81.29 -54.92
C ALA A 177 53.27 -80.10 -55.90
N SER A 178 54.16 -79.10 -55.78
CA SER A 178 54.15 -77.86 -56.58
C SER A 178 55.26 -77.79 -57.64
N SER A 179 55.97 -78.90 -57.87
CA SER A 179 57.00 -79.12 -58.90
C SER A 179 56.79 -80.47 -59.56
#